data_AF-A0A1B0GGR4-F1
#
_entry.id   AF-A0A1B0GGR4-F1
#
_cell.length_a   1.000
_cell.length_b   1.000
_cell.length_c   1.000
_cell.angle_alpha   90.00
_cell.angle_beta   90.00
_cell.angle_gamma   90.00
#
_symmetry.space_group_name_H-M   'P 1'
#
loop_
_entity.id
_entity.type
_entity.pdbx_description
1 polymer ?
#
loop_
_entity_poly.entity_id
_entity_poly.type
_entity_poly.pdbx_seq_one_letter_code
_entity_poly.pdbx_strand_id
1 'polypeptide(L)'
;MILLEINNKIVEETLTVKFRNALAGQKPESIDVKVADFDGVLFHISNVNGDKTKVRTSISLKFYKQLQEHGADELLRREYGDLLTDTEDGYNVSVLIDLENIPSDWEAVAQRIGLLKRNCFASVFEKYFDFQEQGEEGQKRAVINYRNDETMYVEAKADRVTVVFSTIFRDEDDVVLGKVFMQELREGRRASHTAPQVLFSHREPPLELANSDARVGDNIGYVTFVLFPRHTNKETRDNTINLIHMFRHYLHYHIKCSKAYIHSRMRAKTSEFLKVLNRARPEPKITEKKTITGRTFVRKE
;
A
#
# COMPACT_ATOMS: atom_id res chain seq x y z
N MET A 1 2.95 1.21 13.15
CA MET A 1 1.96 1.56 12.13
C MET A 1 1.25 0.26 11.72
N ILE A 2 -0.07 0.17 11.91
CA ILE A 2 -0.84 -1.05 11.57
C ILE A 2 -1.46 -0.90 10.19
N LEU A 3 -2.31 0.10 10.01
CA LEU A 3 -2.82 0.46 8.69
C LEU A 3 -1.75 1.26 7.94
N LEU A 4 -1.64 1.02 6.63
CA LEU A 4 -0.76 1.78 5.76
C LEU A 4 -1.36 3.15 5.48
N GLU A 5 -0.51 4.16 5.37
CA GLU A 5 -0.90 5.48 4.92
C GLU A 5 -1.26 5.44 3.43
N ILE A 6 -2.24 6.27 3.04
CA ILE A 6 -2.83 6.27 1.70
C ILE A 6 -2.19 7.36 0.83
N ASN A 7 -1.85 8.48 1.46
CA ASN A 7 -1.18 9.62 0.84
C ASN A 7 0.29 9.29 0.57
N ASN A 8 0.78 9.73 -0.59
CA ASN A 8 2.21 9.73 -0.86
C ASN A 8 2.87 10.89 -0.10
N LYS A 9 3.51 10.58 1.02
CA LYS A 9 4.20 11.57 1.86
C LYS A 9 5.24 12.40 1.12
N ILE A 10 5.99 11.78 0.21
CA ILE A 10 7.05 12.49 -0.51
C ILE A 10 6.44 13.56 -1.42
N VAL A 11 5.35 13.24 -2.13
CA VAL A 11 4.61 14.22 -2.94
C VAL A 11 4.06 15.34 -2.05
N GLU A 12 3.35 15.01 -0.98
CA GLU A 12 2.72 15.99 -0.08
C GLU A 12 3.75 16.91 0.59
N GLU A 13 4.82 16.37 1.16
CA GLU A 13 5.88 17.14 1.82
C GLU A 13 6.63 18.03 0.82
N THR A 14 6.92 17.51 -0.38
CA THR A 14 7.60 18.28 -1.44
C THR A 14 6.77 19.49 -1.85
N LEU A 15 5.47 19.31 -2.09
CA LEU A 15 4.58 20.41 -2.46
C LEU A 15 4.37 21.38 -1.29
N THR A 16 4.26 20.87 -0.06
CA THR A 16 4.14 21.68 1.15
C THR A 16 5.33 22.64 1.31
N VAL A 17 6.56 22.15 1.09
CA VAL A 17 7.76 22.98 1.13
C VAL A 17 7.72 24.06 0.03
N LYS A 18 7.32 23.70 -1.20
CA LYS A 18 7.23 24.67 -2.30
C LYS A 18 6.19 25.77 -2.03
N PHE A 19 5.01 25.42 -1.53
CA PHE A 19 4.00 26.41 -1.12
C PHE A 19 4.49 27.32 0.00
N ARG A 20 5.06 26.75 1.08
CA ARG A 20 5.57 27.54 2.22
C ARG A 20 6.67 28.53 1.80
N ASN A 21 7.59 28.10 0.96
CA ASN A 21 8.67 28.96 0.48
C ASN A 21 8.14 30.10 -0.39
N ALA A 22 7.18 29.81 -1.27
CA ALA A 22 6.55 30.83 -2.10
C ALA A 22 5.74 31.85 -1.28
N LEU A 23 4.96 31.40 -0.29
CA LEU A 23 4.22 32.26 0.64
C LEU A 23 5.14 33.12 1.51
N ALA A 24 6.34 32.63 1.83
CA ALA A 24 7.37 33.39 2.55
C ALA A 24 8.14 34.39 1.65
N GLY A 25 7.78 34.52 0.37
CA GLY A 25 8.45 35.41 -0.58
C GLY A 25 9.86 34.95 -0.96
N GLN A 26 10.19 33.67 -0.75
CA GLN A 26 11.49 33.13 -1.14
C GLN A 26 11.56 32.94 -2.65
N LYS A 27 12.77 33.04 -3.20
CA LYS A 27 13.00 32.83 -4.63
C LYS A 27 12.62 31.39 -5.03
N PRO A 28 11.81 31.18 -6.08
CA PRO A 28 11.48 29.85 -6.57
C PRO A 28 12.72 29.04 -6.96
N GLU A 29 12.84 27.85 -6.38
CA GLU A 29 13.93 26.92 -6.63
C GLU A 29 13.52 25.84 -7.63
N SER A 30 14.47 25.43 -8.46
CA SER A 30 14.25 24.35 -9.42
C SER A 30 13.93 23.03 -8.71
N ILE A 31 13.11 22.20 -9.33
CA ILE A 31 12.77 20.86 -8.86
C ILE A 31 12.73 19.87 -10.02
N ASP A 32 13.29 18.69 -9.77
CA ASP A 32 13.19 17.49 -10.60
C ASP A 32 13.36 16.28 -9.67
N VAL A 33 12.25 15.63 -9.32
CA VAL A 33 12.21 14.53 -8.36
C VAL A 33 11.38 13.40 -8.95
N LYS A 34 11.96 12.19 -8.97
CA LYS A 34 11.25 10.96 -9.33
C LYS A 34 11.03 10.10 -8.09
N VAL A 35 9.79 9.69 -7.86
CA VAL A 35 9.38 8.96 -6.66
C VAL A 35 8.64 7.69 -7.09
N ALA A 36 8.91 6.57 -6.43
CA ALA A 36 8.14 5.36 -6.63
C ALA A 36 7.06 5.22 -5.55
N ASP A 37 5.96 4.57 -5.90
CA ASP A 37 4.93 4.12 -4.97
C ASP A 37 4.69 2.61 -5.18
N PHE A 38 3.88 1.99 -4.33
CA PHE A 38 3.49 0.61 -4.50
C PHE A 38 2.82 0.36 -5.87
N ASP A 39 2.72 -0.91 -6.28
CA ASP A 39 2.18 -1.32 -7.60
C ASP A 39 3.02 -0.92 -8.81
N GLY A 40 4.26 -0.47 -8.58
CA GLY A 40 5.13 -0.02 -9.67
C GLY A 40 4.68 1.31 -10.27
N VAL A 41 3.98 2.11 -9.46
CA VAL A 41 3.61 3.49 -9.78
C VAL A 41 4.85 4.37 -9.68
N LEU A 42 4.97 5.31 -10.61
CA LEU A 42 6.03 6.30 -10.64
C LEU A 42 5.44 7.70 -10.66
N PHE A 43 5.93 8.56 -9.80
CA PHE A 43 5.68 9.99 -9.79
C PHE A 43 6.88 10.76 -10.31
N HIS A 44 6.62 11.92 -10.89
CA HIS A 44 7.62 12.89 -11.29
C HIS A 44 7.14 14.29 -10.94
N ILE A 45 7.94 15.00 -10.14
CA ILE A 45 7.66 16.36 -9.71
C ILE A 45 8.74 17.24 -10.34
N SER A 46 8.34 18.11 -11.27
CA SER A 46 9.29 18.89 -12.07
C SER A 46 8.75 20.28 -12.42
N ASN A 47 9.66 21.16 -12.83
CA ASN A 47 9.29 22.45 -13.41
C ASN A 47 8.96 22.34 -14.89
N VAL A 48 7.87 22.96 -15.34
CA VAL A 48 7.46 22.95 -16.74
C VAL A 48 8.30 23.95 -17.54
N ASN A 49 8.95 23.51 -18.62
CA ASN A 49 9.74 24.37 -19.52
C ASN A 49 10.80 25.24 -18.82
N GLY A 50 11.31 24.78 -17.67
CA GLY A 50 12.28 25.54 -16.86
C GLY A 50 11.68 26.67 -16.01
N ASP A 51 10.35 26.85 -16.05
CA ASP A 51 9.65 27.83 -15.23
C ASP A 51 9.54 27.37 -13.77
N LYS A 52 10.26 28.04 -12.88
CA LYS A 52 10.41 27.64 -11.47
C LYS A 52 9.15 27.91 -10.64
N THR A 53 8.25 28.76 -11.12
CA THR A 53 6.98 29.04 -10.43
C THR A 53 5.93 27.97 -10.74
N LYS A 54 6.11 27.20 -11.82
CA LYS A 54 5.19 26.15 -12.22
C LYS A 54 5.73 24.79 -11.81
N VAL A 55 5.03 24.11 -10.92
CA VAL A 55 5.41 22.78 -10.43
C VAL A 55 4.38 21.76 -10.91
N ARG A 56 4.81 20.86 -11.80
CA ARG A 56 4.00 19.76 -12.32
C ARG A 56 4.28 18.50 -11.52
N THR A 57 3.22 17.80 -11.11
CA THR A 57 3.29 16.45 -10.55
C THR A 57 2.61 15.49 -11.52
N SER A 58 3.38 14.58 -12.10
CA SER A 58 2.89 13.56 -13.03
C SER A 58 2.92 12.18 -12.39
N ILE A 59 1.97 11.31 -12.75
CA ILE A 59 1.88 9.92 -12.29
C ILE A 59 1.80 8.96 -13.47
N SER A 60 2.54 7.86 -13.39
CA SER A 60 2.57 6.78 -14.36
C SER A 60 2.12 5.48 -13.69
N LEU A 61 1.08 4.85 -14.25
CA LEU A 61 0.55 3.55 -13.90
C LEU A 61 0.42 2.69 -15.17
N LYS A 62 1.04 1.51 -15.17
CA LYS A 62 1.03 0.60 -16.33
C LYS A 62 -0.39 0.16 -16.75
N PHE A 63 -1.33 0.19 -15.83
CA PHE A 63 -2.72 -0.25 -15.98
C PHE A 63 -3.70 0.94 -16.06
N TYR A 64 -3.22 2.17 -16.29
CA TYR A 64 -4.10 3.34 -16.31
C TYR A 64 -5.21 3.24 -17.36
N LYS A 65 -4.92 2.70 -18.56
CA LYS A 65 -5.93 2.49 -19.60
C LYS A 65 -7.10 1.63 -19.13
N GLN A 66 -6.84 0.63 -18.30
CA GLN A 66 -7.88 -0.21 -17.71
C GLN A 66 -8.74 0.59 -16.73
N LEU A 67 -8.14 1.48 -15.93
CA LEU A 67 -8.91 2.39 -15.06
C LEU A 67 -9.73 3.40 -15.87
N GLN A 68 -9.19 3.88 -17.00
CA GLN A 68 -9.86 4.81 -17.90
C GLN A 68 -11.17 4.23 -18.47
N GLU A 69 -11.19 2.93 -18.81
CA GLU A 69 -12.42 2.21 -19.21
C GLU A 69 -13.51 2.20 -18.12
N HIS A 70 -13.13 2.52 -16.88
CA HIS A 70 -14.01 2.59 -15.72
C HIS A 70 -14.17 4.00 -15.15
N GLY A 71 -13.87 5.04 -15.93
CA GLY A 71 -14.23 6.43 -15.60
C GLY A 71 -13.17 7.21 -14.83
N ALA A 72 -11.88 6.84 -14.96
CA ALA A 72 -10.80 7.52 -14.27
C ALA A 72 -10.69 9.01 -14.65
N ASP A 73 -10.85 9.35 -15.93
CA ASP A 73 -10.69 10.72 -16.41
C ASP A 73 -11.79 11.66 -15.86
N GLU A 74 -13.02 11.18 -15.80
CA GLU A 74 -14.17 11.92 -15.28
C GLU A 74 -14.00 12.19 -13.78
N LEU A 75 -13.59 11.17 -13.02
CA LEU A 75 -13.31 11.33 -11.59
C LEU A 75 -12.15 12.31 -11.37
N LEU A 76 -11.04 12.17 -12.10
CA LEU A 76 -9.90 13.06 -11.94
C LEU A 76 -10.25 14.51 -12.31
N ARG A 77 -11.07 14.72 -13.35
CA ARG A 77 -11.60 16.06 -13.68
C ARG A 77 -12.45 16.63 -12.55
N ARG A 78 -13.27 15.81 -11.90
CA ARG A 78 -14.06 16.21 -10.72
C ARG A 78 -13.18 16.60 -9.52
N GLU A 79 -12.13 15.82 -9.24
CA GLU A 79 -11.28 15.99 -8.05
C GLU A 79 -10.25 17.13 -8.18
N TYR A 80 -9.67 17.29 -9.38
CA TYR A 80 -8.55 18.20 -9.61
C TYR A 80 -8.92 19.43 -10.44
N GLY A 81 -10.00 19.40 -11.22
CA GLY A 81 -10.50 20.56 -11.97
C GLY A 81 -9.40 21.27 -12.76
N ASP A 82 -9.24 22.56 -12.49
CA ASP A 82 -8.26 23.44 -13.15
C ASP A 82 -6.79 23.09 -12.85
N LEU A 83 -6.52 22.22 -11.86
CA LEU A 83 -5.17 21.73 -11.60
C LEU A 83 -4.72 20.70 -12.63
N LEU A 84 -5.64 20.06 -13.36
CA LEU A 84 -5.25 19.14 -14.45
C LEU A 84 -4.60 19.92 -15.59
N THR A 85 -3.54 19.36 -16.16
CA THR A 85 -2.83 19.93 -17.30
C THR A 85 -2.55 18.87 -18.36
N ASP A 86 -1.94 19.28 -19.47
CA ASP A 86 -1.47 18.36 -20.50
C ASP A 86 -0.53 17.32 -19.88
N THR A 87 -0.79 16.06 -20.22
CA THR A 87 -0.05 14.93 -19.65
C THR A 87 1.40 14.96 -20.10
N GLU A 88 2.32 14.81 -19.15
CA GLU A 88 3.73 14.68 -19.44
C GLU A 88 4.04 13.41 -20.23
N ASP A 89 4.94 13.51 -21.22
CA ASP A 89 5.39 12.38 -22.01
C ASP A 89 5.90 11.23 -21.14
N GLY A 90 5.31 10.04 -21.33
CA GLY A 90 5.62 8.85 -20.55
C GLY A 90 4.84 8.71 -19.24
N TYR A 91 3.94 9.64 -18.93
CA TYR A 91 3.03 9.59 -17.78
C TYR A 91 1.58 9.49 -18.24
N ASN A 92 0.66 9.31 -17.28
CA ASN A 92 -0.76 9.12 -17.56
C ASN A 92 -1.64 10.29 -17.13
N VAL A 93 -1.27 10.95 -16.03
CA VAL A 93 -1.98 12.12 -15.50
C VAL A 93 -0.94 13.11 -15.00
N SER A 94 -1.17 14.40 -15.27
CA SER A 94 -0.35 15.49 -14.76
C SER A 94 -1.23 16.56 -14.12
N VAL A 95 -0.83 16.98 -12.92
CA VAL A 95 -1.39 18.15 -12.23
C VAL A 95 -0.35 19.25 -12.18
N LEU A 96 -0.78 20.49 -12.34
CA LEU A 96 0.06 21.68 -12.33
C LEU A 96 -0.38 22.60 -11.21
N ILE A 97 0.57 23.03 -10.39
CA ILE A 97 0.36 24.13 -9.45
C ILE A 97 1.18 25.35 -9.90
N ASP A 98 0.60 26.52 -9.70
CA ASP A 98 1.24 27.81 -9.92
C ASP A 98 1.57 28.46 -8.58
N LEU A 99 2.87 28.65 -8.31
CA LEU A 99 3.36 29.26 -7.08
C LEU A 99 3.12 30.78 -7.03
N GLU A 100 2.71 31.41 -8.13
CA GLU A 100 2.28 32.82 -8.15
C GLU A 100 0.80 32.98 -7.82
N ASN A 101 0.00 31.92 -7.98
CA ASN A 101 -1.44 31.92 -7.72
C ASN A 101 -1.81 30.80 -6.73
N ILE A 102 -1.35 30.94 -5.48
CA ILE A 102 -1.53 29.94 -4.43
C ILE A 102 -2.95 30.05 -3.85
N PRO A 103 -3.74 28.96 -3.84
CA PRO A 103 -5.07 28.98 -3.22
C PRO A 103 -4.97 29.05 -1.69
N SER A 104 -6.02 29.56 -1.04
CA SER A 104 -6.06 29.69 0.42
C SER A 104 -6.03 28.35 1.15
N ASP A 105 -6.51 27.27 0.52
CA ASP A 105 -6.55 25.89 1.02
C ASP A 105 -5.36 25.05 0.51
N TRP A 106 -4.20 25.66 0.25
CA TRP A 106 -3.04 24.98 -0.34
C TRP A 106 -2.59 23.71 0.39
N GLU A 107 -2.77 23.59 1.72
CA GLU A 107 -2.46 22.38 2.48
C GLU A 107 -3.35 21.20 2.03
N ALA A 108 -4.65 21.46 1.86
CA ALA A 108 -5.59 20.48 1.34
C ALA A 108 -5.31 20.14 -0.13
N VAL A 109 -4.86 21.10 -0.93
CA VAL A 109 -4.41 20.85 -2.32
C VAL A 109 -3.20 19.92 -2.34
N ALA A 110 -2.17 20.18 -1.52
CA ALA A 110 -0.99 19.33 -1.43
C ALA A 110 -1.35 17.90 -1.00
N GLN A 111 -2.24 17.74 -0.01
CA GLN A 111 -2.74 16.44 0.44
C GLN A 111 -3.55 15.74 -0.65
N ARG A 112 -4.43 16.45 -1.36
CA ARG A 112 -5.21 15.91 -2.49
C ARG A 112 -4.31 15.41 -3.63
N ILE A 113 -3.23 16.12 -3.94
CA ILE A 113 -2.24 15.68 -4.94
C ILE A 113 -1.46 14.45 -4.42
N GLY A 114 -1.18 14.39 -3.12
CA GLY A 114 -0.65 13.18 -2.47
C GLY A 114 -1.54 11.94 -2.61
N LEU A 115 -2.85 12.12 -2.84
CA LEU A 115 -3.83 11.04 -3.05
C LEU A 115 -4.03 10.67 -4.53
N LEU A 116 -3.22 11.18 -5.46
CA LEU A 116 -3.43 11.00 -6.91
C LEU A 116 -3.51 9.53 -7.33
N LYS A 117 -2.68 8.65 -6.74
CA LYS A 117 -2.78 7.20 -6.96
C LYS A 117 -4.14 6.66 -6.51
N ARG A 118 -4.56 6.98 -5.28
CA ARG A 118 -5.85 6.54 -4.72
C ARG A 118 -7.00 7.01 -5.60
N ASN A 119 -6.98 8.26 -6.05
CA ASN A 119 -8.04 8.84 -6.89
C ASN A 119 -8.10 8.19 -8.27
N CYS A 120 -6.97 7.81 -8.87
CA CYS A 120 -6.99 6.99 -10.10
C CYS A 120 -7.74 5.66 -9.89
N PHE A 121 -7.48 4.98 -8.78
CA PHE A 121 -8.14 3.72 -8.44
C PHE A 121 -9.61 3.89 -8.00
N ALA A 122 -9.99 5.03 -7.44
CA ALA A 122 -11.34 5.24 -6.90
C ALA A 122 -12.43 5.06 -7.96
N SER A 123 -12.14 5.40 -9.22
CA SER A 123 -13.09 5.37 -10.34
C SER A 123 -13.76 4.02 -10.53
N VAL A 124 -12.97 2.94 -10.56
CA VAL A 124 -13.48 1.58 -10.72
C VAL A 124 -14.32 1.15 -9.52
N PHE A 125 -14.04 1.62 -8.32
CA PHE A 125 -14.88 1.29 -7.17
C PHE A 125 -16.18 2.08 -7.16
N GLU A 126 -16.13 3.39 -7.38
CA GLU A 126 -17.32 4.24 -7.46
C GLU A 126 -18.31 3.72 -8.50
N LYS A 127 -17.83 3.40 -9.71
CA LYS A 127 -18.67 2.85 -10.79
C LYS A 127 -19.44 1.60 -10.38
N TYR A 128 -18.80 0.65 -9.71
CA TYR A 128 -19.45 -0.60 -9.30
C TYR A 128 -20.29 -0.45 -8.04
N PHE A 129 -19.97 0.52 -7.18
CA PHE A 129 -20.82 0.87 -6.05
C PHE A 129 -22.12 1.51 -6.54
N ASP A 130 -22.04 2.36 -7.57
CA ASP A 130 -23.21 2.99 -8.18
C ASP A 130 -24.07 1.96 -8.92
N PHE A 131 -23.48 0.99 -9.64
CA PHE A 131 -24.25 -0.13 -10.22
C PHE A 131 -25.05 -0.90 -9.16
N GLN A 132 -24.42 -1.20 -8.01
CA GLN A 132 -25.11 -1.86 -6.90
C GLN A 132 -26.22 -0.98 -6.31
N GLU A 133 -25.97 0.31 -6.11
CA GLU A 133 -26.95 1.27 -5.57
C GLU A 133 -28.18 1.42 -6.49
N GLN A 134 -27.97 1.35 -7.81
CA GLN A 134 -29.03 1.44 -8.83
C GLN A 134 -29.72 0.09 -9.10
N GLY A 135 -29.22 -1.01 -8.54
CA GLY A 135 -29.75 -2.35 -8.79
C GLY A 135 -29.44 -2.88 -10.21
N GLU A 136 -28.41 -2.34 -10.86
CA GLU A 136 -27.98 -2.81 -12.18
C GLU A 136 -27.16 -4.10 -12.05
N GLU A 137 -27.66 -5.19 -12.65
CA GLU A 137 -27.01 -6.49 -12.66
C GLU A 137 -26.51 -6.89 -14.06
N GLY A 138 -25.61 -7.87 -14.12
CA GLY A 138 -25.11 -8.42 -15.39
C GLY A 138 -24.09 -7.52 -16.10
N GLN A 139 -23.67 -6.42 -15.46
CA GLN A 139 -22.60 -5.57 -15.99
C GLN A 139 -21.30 -6.37 -16.10
N LYS A 140 -20.53 -6.11 -17.17
CA LYS A 140 -19.21 -6.72 -17.36
C LYS A 140 -18.33 -6.37 -16.15
N ARG A 141 -17.68 -7.37 -15.55
CA ARG A 141 -16.73 -7.16 -14.45
C ARG A 141 -15.53 -6.32 -14.87
N ALA A 142 -14.97 -5.56 -13.93
CA ALA A 142 -13.71 -4.88 -14.14
C ALA A 142 -12.56 -5.86 -13.96
N VAL A 143 -11.52 -5.72 -14.77
CA VAL A 143 -10.29 -6.52 -14.67
C VAL A 143 -9.10 -5.56 -14.70
N ILE A 144 -8.51 -5.32 -13.53
CA ILE A 144 -7.40 -4.38 -13.36
C ILE A 144 -6.13 -5.16 -13.03
N ASN A 145 -5.18 -5.19 -13.96
CA ASN A 145 -3.86 -5.80 -13.79
C ASN A 145 -2.94 -4.82 -13.04
N TYR A 146 -3.24 -4.60 -11.76
CA TYR A 146 -2.55 -3.62 -10.92
C TYR A 146 -1.05 -3.96 -10.72
N ARG A 147 -0.62 -5.19 -11.02
CA ARG A 147 0.79 -5.55 -11.22
C ARG A 147 0.90 -6.45 -12.46
N ASN A 148 2.13 -6.68 -12.94
CA ASN A 148 2.39 -7.53 -14.11
C ASN A 148 1.79 -8.95 -13.97
N ASP A 149 1.72 -9.44 -12.74
CA ASP A 149 1.39 -10.81 -12.39
C ASP A 149 0.23 -10.93 -11.40
N GLU A 150 -0.36 -9.82 -10.98
CA GLU A 150 -1.50 -9.77 -10.06
C GLU A 150 -2.66 -8.99 -10.68
N THR A 151 -3.88 -9.44 -10.39
CA THR A 151 -5.10 -8.91 -11.01
C THR A 151 -6.18 -8.69 -9.96
N MET A 152 -6.90 -7.59 -10.07
CA MET A 152 -8.08 -7.25 -9.26
C MET A 152 -9.32 -7.33 -10.14
N TYR A 153 -10.34 -8.01 -9.64
CA TYR A 153 -11.64 -8.14 -10.28
C TYR A 153 -12.70 -7.42 -9.45
N VAL A 154 -13.55 -6.63 -10.08
CA VAL A 154 -14.67 -5.95 -9.40
C VAL A 154 -15.96 -6.31 -10.12
N GLU A 155 -16.95 -6.77 -9.36
CA GLU A 155 -18.27 -7.18 -9.88
C GLU A 155 -19.37 -6.70 -8.94
N ALA A 156 -20.45 -6.18 -9.51
CA ALA A 156 -21.62 -5.72 -8.78
C ALA A 156 -22.78 -6.70 -8.98
N LYS A 157 -23.53 -6.95 -7.90
CA LYS A 157 -24.83 -7.64 -7.88
C LYS A 157 -25.82 -6.71 -7.15
N ALA A 158 -27.13 -6.98 -7.19
CA ALA A 158 -28.10 -6.08 -6.57
C ALA A 158 -27.87 -5.87 -5.05
N ASP A 159 -27.42 -6.91 -4.34
CA ASP A 159 -27.28 -6.87 -2.88
C ASP A 159 -25.85 -6.63 -2.37
N ARG A 160 -24.84 -6.67 -3.25
CA ARG A 160 -23.41 -6.64 -2.86
C ARG A 160 -22.48 -6.26 -4.01
N VAL A 161 -21.30 -5.78 -3.66
CA VAL A 161 -20.16 -5.64 -4.56
C VAL A 161 -19.07 -6.60 -4.13
N THR A 162 -18.53 -7.35 -5.08
CA THR A 162 -17.46 -8.33 -4.84
C THR A 162 -16.16 -7.80 -5.43
N VAL A 163 -15.11 -7.75 -4.61
CA VAL A 163 -13.75 -7.37 -5.02
C VAL A 163 -12.84 -8.58 -4.80
N VAL A 164 -12.27 -9.12 -5.87
CA VAL A 164 -11.36 -10.27 -5.81
C VAL A 164 -9.95 -9.83 -6.13
N PHE A 165 -9.01 -10.06 -5.21
CA PHE A 165 -7.58 -9.88 -5.45
C PHE A 165 -6.93 -11.23 -5.76
N SER A 166 -6.33 -11.35 -6.93
CA SER A 166 -5.41 -12.44 -7.28
C SER A 166 -3.99 -11.99 -6.99
N THR A 167 -3.46 -12.35 -5.82
CA THR A 167 -2.11 -11.96 -5.38
C THR A 167 -1.12 -13.13 -5.47
N ILE A 168 0.15 -12.81 -5.71
CA ILE A 168 1.23 -13.79 -5.80
C ILE A 168 2.15 -13.68 -4.59
N PHE A 169 2.42 -14.83 -3.97
CA PHE A 169 3.43 -15.00 -2.94
C PHE A 169 4.70 -15.55 -3.58
N ARG A 170 5.74 -14.71 -3.66
CA ARG A 170 6.99 -15.10 -4.33
C ARG A 170 7.81 -16.13 -3.55
N ASP A 171 7.62 -16.14 -2.24
CA ASP A 171 8.30 -17.03 -1.30
C ASP A 171 7.29 -18.07 -0.80
N GLU A 172 7.68 -19.35 -0.77
CA GLU A 172 6.83 -20.44 -0.28
C GLU A 172 6.47 -20.22 1.20
N ASP A 173 7.39 -19.66 1.99
CA ASP A 173 7.12 -19.33 3.40
C ASP A 173 6.05 -18.23 3.53
N ASP A 174 6.02 -17.28 2.57
CA ASP A 174 5.00 -16.23 2.54
C ASP A 174 3.62 -16.78 2.20
N VAL A 175 3.53 -17.89 1.45
CA VAL A 175 2.25 -18.60 1.23
C VAL A 175 1.72 -19.14 2.56
N VAL A 176 2.57 -19.78 3.36
CA VAL A 176 2.18 -20.37 4.65
C VAL A 176 1.76 -19.28 5.64
N LEU A 177 2.55 -18.21 5.78
CA LEU A 177 2.19 -17.07 6.62
C LEU A 177 0.92 -16.39 6.12
N GLY A 178 0.80 -16.17 4.81
CA GLY A 178 -0.38 -15.59 4.18
C GLY A 178 -1.65 -16.38 4.49
N LYS A 179 -1.60 -17.71 4.44
CA LYS A 179 -2.74 -18.57 4.83
C LYS A 179 -3.20 -18.33 6.27
N VAL A 180 -2.27 -18.16 7.21
CA VAL A 180 -2.62 -17.85 8.62
C VAL A 180 -3.33 -16.49 8.71
N PHE A 181 -2.81 -15.44 8.06
CA PHE A 181 -3.48 -14.14 8.01
C PHE A 181 -4.87 -14.21 7.38
N MET A 182 -5.03 -14.99 6.30
CA MET A 182 -6.31 -15.14 5.61
C MET A 182 -7.34 -15.92 6.43
N GLN A 183 -6.90 -16.92 7.21
CA GLN A 183 -7.78 -17.64 8.13
C GLN A 183 -8.36 -16.68 9.18
N GLU A 184 -7.53 -15.84 9.79
CA GLU A 184 -7.99 -14.83 10.75
C GLU A 184 -8.93 -13.80 10.12
N LEU A 185 -8.64 -13.33 8.90
CA LEU A 185 -9.51 -12.39 8.19
C LEU A 185 -10.86 -13.01 7.81
N ARG A 186 -10.89 -14.29 7.41
CA ARG A 186 -12.11 -15.03 7.15
C ARG A 186 -13.00 -15.12 8.40
N GLU A 187 -12.39 -15.25 9.57
CA GLU A 187 -13.07 -15.29 10.88
C GLU A 187 -13.30 -13.88 11.47
N GLY A 188 -12.87 -12.81 10.79
CA GLY A 188 -12.90 -11.44 11.29
C GLY A 188 -14.29 -10.91 11.67
N ARG A 189 -15.36 -11.49 11.11
CA ARG A 189 -16.74 -11.18 11.51
C ARG A 189 -17.10 -11.59 12.94
N ARG A 190 -16.25 -12.37 13.63
CA ARG A 190 -16.36 -12.62 15.07
C ARG A 190 -16.04 -11.37 15.89
N ALA A 191 -15.10 -10.55 15.42
CA ALA A 191 -14.73 -9.30 16.09
C ALA A 191 -15.65 -8.13 15.71
N SER A 192 -16.11 -8.09 14.45
CA SER A 192 -17.06 -7.09 13.98
C SER A 192 -18.11 -7.72 13.06
N HIS A 193 -19.33 -7.90 13.58
CA HIS A 193 -20.45 -8.48 12.83
C HIS A 193 -20.86 -7.65 11.61
N THR A 194 -20.53 -6.36 11.60
CA THR A 194 -20.88 -5.44 10.51
C THR A 194 -19.81 -5.36 9.42
N ALA A 195 -18.64 -5.97 9.61
CA ALA A 195 -17.54 -5.93 8.65
C ALA A 195 -17.85 -6.70 7.34
N PRO A 196 -17.15 -6.37 6.23
CA PRO A 196 -17.20 -7.16 5.00
C PRO A 196 -16.92 -8.64 5.23
N GLN A 197 -17.57 -9.50 4.44
CA GLN A 197 -17.21 -10.91 4.44
C GLN A 197 -15.95 -11.10 3.59
N VAL A 198 -14.99 -11.87 4.12
CA VAL A 198 -13.75 -12.24 3.42
C VAL A 198 -13.76 -13.73 3.15
N LEU A 199 -13.44 -14.11 1.91
CA LEU A 199 -13.20 -15.48 1.50
C LEU A 199 -11.78 -15.59 0.98
N PHE A 200 -11.19 -16.77 1.13
CA PHE A 200 -9.86 -17.06 0.61
C PHE A 200 -9.89 -18.39 -0.13
N SER A 201 -9.37 -18.39 -1.36
CA SER A 201 -9.10 -19.58 -2.13
C SER A 201 -7.61 -19.65 -2.44
N HIS A 202 -7.03 -20.83 -2.27
CA HIS A 202 -5.63 -21.08 -2.57
C HIS A 202 -5.53 -21.84 -3.88
N ARG A 203 -4.57 -21.45 -4.73
CA ARG A 203 -4.26 -22.04 -6.04
C ARG A 203 -5.29 -21.76 -7.12
N GLU A 204 -6.57 -22.02 -6.84
CA GLU A 204 -7.65 -21.94 -7.81
C GLU A 204 -8.49 -20.68 -7.61
N PRO A 205 -8.94 -20.04 -8.71
CA PRO A 205 -9.88 -18.94 -8.63
C PRO A 205 -11.22 -19.38 -8.03
N PRO A 206 -11.97 -18.46 -7.39
CA PRO A 206 -13.32 -18.75 -6.95
C PRO A 206 -14.24 -18.98 -8.16
N LEU A 207 -15.36 -19.68 -7.97
CA LEU A 207 -16.26 -20.11 -9.05
C LEU A 207 -16.74 -18.96 -9.94
N GLU A 208 -16.90 -17.75 -9.38
CA GLU A 208 -17.28 -16.55 -10.12
C GLU A 208 -16.25 -16.22 -11.22
N LEU A 209 -14.98 -16.59 -11.03
CA LEU A 209 -13.88 -16.35 -11.97
C LEU A 209 -13.53 -17.57 -12.84
N ALA A 210 -14.27 -18.68 -12.74
CA ALA A 210 -13.94 -19.92 -13.48
C ALA A 210 -13.92 -19.77 -15.01
N ASN A 211 -14.75 -18.87 -15.57
CA ASN A 211 -14.81 -18.61 -17.02
C ASN A 211 -13.95 -17.40 -17.45
N SER A 212 -12.94 -17.03 -16.65
CA SER A 212 -12.03 -15.93 -16.98
C SER A 212 -10.60 -16.44 -17.12
N ASP A 213 -9.70 -15.59 -17.63
CA ASP A 213 -8.27 -15.89 -17.76
C ASP A 213 -7.53 -15.86 -16.39
N ALA A 214 -8.25 -16.14 -15.31
CA ALA A 214 -7.74 -16.17 -13.95
C ALA A 214 -6.67 -17.25 -13.79
N ARG A 215 -5.50 -16.86 -13.29
CA ARG A 215 -4.33 -17.74 -13.21
C ARG A 215 -4.50 -18.80 -12.13
N VAL A 216 -4.02 -20.01 -12.40
CA VAL A 216 -3.94 -21.09 -11.42
C VAL A 216 -2.48 -21.34 -11.07
N GLY A 217 -2.17 -21.58 -9.80
CA GLY A 217 -0.80 -21.92 -9.41
C GLY A 217 -0.55 -21.97 -7.90
N ASP A 218 0.47 -22.71 -7.49
CA ASP A 218 0.77 -22.99 -6.09
C ASP A 218 1.11 -21.74 -5.26
N ASN A 219 1.59 -20.69 -5.91
CA ASN A 219 2.00 -19.44 -5.30
C ASN A 219 0.92 -18.34 -5.39
N ILE A 220 -0.27 -18.69 -5.89
CA ILE A 220 -1.38 -17.76 -6.07
C ILE A 220 -2.40 -17.91 -4.94
N GLY A 221 -2.85 -16.77 -4.43
CA GLY A 221 -3.98 -16.68 -3.52
C GLY A 221 -5.04 -15.72 -4.04
N TYR A 222 -6.29 -16.16 -3.98
CA TYR A 222 -7.46 -15.35 -4.28
C TYR A 222 -8.11 -14.91 -2.98
N VAL A 223 -8.18 -13.59 -2.76
CA VAL A 223 -8.87 -13.00 -1.62
C VAL A 223 -10.10 -12.27 -2.13
N THR A 224 -11.27 -12.70 -1.69
CA THR A 224 -12.55 -12.11 -2.09
C THR A 224 -13.14 -11.32 -0.94
N PHE A 225 -13.36 -10.03 -1.16
CA PHE A 225 -14.13 -9.16 -0.28
C PHE A 225 -15.55 -9.03 -0.80
N VAL A 226 -16.52 -9.28 0.06
CA VAL A 226 -17.94 -9.03 -0.20
C VAL A 226 -18.37 -7.80 0.58
N LEU A 227 -18.59 -6.72 -0.16
CA LEU A 227 -19.04 -5.43 0.33
C LEU A 227 -20.57 -5.34 0.18
N PHE A 228 -21.24 -4.81 1.20
CA PHE A 228 -22.70 -4.66 1.26
C PHE A 228 -23.05 -3.17 1.19
N PRO A 229 -24.34 -2.78 1.03
CA PRO A 229 -24.76 -1.38 0.96
C PRO A 229 -24.22 -0.49 2.09
N ARG A 230 -24.04 -1.06 3.29
CA ARG A 230 -23.44 -0.36 4.44
C ARG A 230 -21.96 0.03 4.25
N HIS A 231 -21.26 -0.55 3.28
CA HIS A 231 -19.87 -0.28 2.93
C HIS A 231 -19.73 0.55 1.64
N THR A 232 -20.72 0.49 0.74
CA THR A 232 -20.68 1.09 -0.62
C THR A 232 -21.48 2.38 -0.74
N ASN A 233 -22.30 2.72 0.26
CA ASN A 233 -23.07 3.97 0.28
C ASN A 233 -22.17 5.22 0.23
N LYS A 234 -22.78 6.35 -0.14
CA LYS A 234 -22.07 7.63 -0.35
C LYS A 234 -21.36 8.16 0.88
N GLU A 235 -21.83 7.85 2.08
CA GLU A 235 -21.23 8.33 3.33
C GLU A 235 -19.95 7.57 3.69
N THR A 236 -19.86 6.29 3.32
CA THR A 236 -18.78 5.39 3.75
C THR A 236 -17.84 4.96 2.64
N ARG A 237 -18.23 5.16 1.37
CA ARG A 237 -17.49 4.66 0.20
C ARG A 237 -16.05 5.12 0.16
N ASP A 238 -15.75 6.36 0.54
CA ASP A 238 -14.38 6.87 0.52
C ASP A 238 -13.46 6.10 1.44
N ASN A 239 -13.92 5.80 2.65
CA ASN A 239 -13.17 5.00 3.62
C ASN A 239 -13.04 3.55 3.16
N THR A 240 -14.09 2.98 2.58
CA THR A 240 -14.04 1.63 2.00
C THR A 240 -13.01 1.56 0.87
N ILE A 241 -13.00 2.53 -0.04
CA ILE A 241 -12.02 2.64 -1.13
C ILE A 241 -10.61 2.76 -0.56
N ASN A 242 -10.42 3.63 0.43
CA ASN A 242 -9.15 3.84 1.12
C ASN A 242 -8.56 2.54 1.69
N LEU A 243 -9.37 1.70 2.30
CA LEU A 243 -8.92 0.42 2.88
C LEU A 243 -8.73 -0.66 1.81
N ILE A 244 -9.68 -0.80 0.88
CA ILE A 244 -9.69 -1.93 -0.06
C ILE A 244 -8.56 -1.81 -1.09
N HIS A 245 -8.24 -0.60 -1.59
CA HIS A 245 -7.16 -0.43 -2.56
C HIS A 245 -5.77 -0.66 -1.94
N MET A 246 -5.63 -0.50 -0.61
CA MET A 246 -4.39 -0.76 0.13
C MET A 246 -4.27 -2.19 0.65
N PHE A 247 -5.32 -3.02 0.54
CA PHE A 247 -5.37 -4.34 1.15
C PHE A 247 -4.18 -5.23 0.77
N ARG A 248 -3.83 -5.29 -0.52
CA ARG A 248 -2.71 -6.12 -0.98
C ARG A 248 -1.39 -5.68 -0.34
N HIS A 249 -1.16 -4.38 -0.22
CA HIS A 249 0.05 -3.85 0.44
C HIS A 249 0.03 -4.11 1.92
N TYR A 250 -1.12 -3.94 2.57
CA TYR A 250 -1.32 -4.26 3.97
C TYR A 250 -0.95 -5.72 4.26
N LEU A 251 -1.46 -6.67 3.46
CA LEU A 251 -1.15 -8.09 3.63
C LEU A 251 0.35 -8.37 3.49
N HIS A 252 0.95 -7.93 2.39
CA HIS A 252 2.38 -8.17 2.11
C HIS A 252 3.32 -7.45 3.09
N TYR A 253 2.90 -6.31 3.63
CA TYR A 253 3.60 -5.58 4.69
C TYR A 253 3.58 -6.38 5.99
N HIS A 254 2.41 -6.83 6.43
CA HIS A 254 2.27 -7.56 7.69
C HIS A 254 2.92 -8.94 7.68
N ILE A 255 2.95 -9.62 6.54
CA ILE A 255 3.76 -10.85 6.38
C ILE A 255 5.24 -10.54 6.66
N LYS A 256 5.79 -9.48 6.06
CA LYS A 256 7.19 -9.08 6.28
C LYS A 256 7.45 -8.66 7.73
N CYS A 257 6.53 -7.92 8.34
CA CYS A 257 6.62 -7.55 9.76
C CYS A 257 6.58 -8.78 10.68
N SER A 258 5.74 -9.78 10.37
CA SER A 258 5.69 -11.05 11.10
C SER A 258 7.04 -11.78 11.02
N LYS A 259 7.65 -11.89 9.83
CA LYS A 259 9.01 -12.45 9.67
C LYS A 259 10.05 -11.69 10.49
N ALA A 260 10.01 -10.35 10.49
CA ALA A 260 10.92 -9.54 11.29
C ALA A 260 10.74 -9.78 12.80
N TYR A 261 9.50 -9.95 13.27
CA TYR A 261 9.21 -10.30 14.65
C TYR A 261 9.74 -11.70 15.02
N ILE A 262 9.52 -12.69 14.15
CA ILE A 262 10.07 -14.05 14.32
C ILE A 262 11.61 -14.00 14.43
N HIS A 263 12.28 -13.22 13.58
CA HIS A 263 13.74 -13.02 13.68
C HIS A 263 14.15 -12.44 15.04
N SER A 264 13.39 -11.49 15.60
CA SER A 264 13.66 -10.96 16.94
C SER A 264 13.58 -12.05 18.02
N ARG A 265 12.55 -12.91 17.95
CA ARG A 265 12.38 -14.04 18.89
C ARG A 265 13.50 -15.07 18.74
N MET A 266 13.90 -15.37 17.50
CA MET A 266 15.03 -16.26 17.23
C MET A 266 16.33 -15.71 17.83
N ARG A 267 16.64 -14.42 17.63
CA ARG A 267 17.84 -13.80 18.23
C ARG A 267 17.82 -13.85 19.75
N ALA A 268 16.68 -13.58 20.38
CA ALA A 268 16.52 -13.68 21.83
C ALA A 268 16.79 -15.12 22.30
N LYS A 269 16.23 -16.12 21.62
CA LYS A 269 16.43 -17.52 22.00
C LYS A 269 17.86 -18.02 21.78
N THR A 270 18.50 -17.61 20.68
CA THR A 270 19.91 -17.89 20.44
C THR A 270 20.79 -17.27 21.52
N SER A 271 20.50 -16.05 21.97
CA SER A 271 21.21 -15.42 23.08
C SER A 271 21.08 -16.22 24.38
N GLU A 272 19.90 -16.78 24.67
CA GLU A 272 19.70 -17.69 25.80
C GLU A 272 20.54 -18.96 25.67
N PHE A 273 20.54 -19.61 24.49
CA PHE A 273 21.33 -20.81 24.26
C PHE A 273 22.83 -20.56 24.39
N LEU A 274 23.32 -19.43 23.88
CA LEU A 274 24.73 -19.04 24.04
C LEU A 274 25.09 -18.82 25.52
N LYS A 275 24.17 -18.26 26.33
CA LYS A 275 24.39 -18.14 27.78
C LYS A 275 24.52 -19.51 28.44
N VAL A 276 23.64 -20.47 28.10
CA VAL A 276 23.72 -21.84 28.63
C VAL A 276 25.03 -22.51 28.20
N LEU A 277 25.42 -22.39 26.94
CA LEU A 277 26.66 -22.95 26.42
C LEU A 277 27.90 -22.34 27.10
N ASN A 278 27.90 -21.02 27.32
CA ASN A 278 28.99 -20.35 28.01
C ASN A 278 29.10 -20.76 29.48
N ARG A 279 27.97 -21.02 30.17
CA ARG A 279 27.98 -21.56 31.54
C ARG A 279 28.50 -23.00 31.61
N ALA A 280 28.36 -23.76 30.53
CA ALA A 280 28.89 -25.13 30.46
C ALA A 280 30.40 -25.18 30.18
N ARG A 281 31.03 -24.05 29.81
CA ARG A 281 32.49 -23.99 29.69
C ARG A 281 33.11 -24.09 31.09
N PRO A 282 34.13 -24.95 31.30
CA PRO A 282 34.86 -24.96 32.55
C PRO A 282 35.37 -23.55 32.84
N GLU A 283 35.15 -23.06 34.06
CA GLU A 283 35.81 -21.82 34.48
C GLU A 283 37.31 -22.00 34.31
N PRO A 284 38.03 -21.02 33.72
CA PRO A 284 39.48 -21.09 33.69
C PRO A 284 39.94 -21.23 35.14
N LYS A 285 40.61 -22.36 35.45
CA LYS A 285 41.25 -22.59 36.75
C LYS A 285 41.98 -21.30 37.10
N ILE A 286 41.58 -20.69 38.21
CA ILE A 286 42.13 -19.47 38.81
C ILE A 286 43.54 -19.24 38.27
N THR A 287 43.72 -18.30 37.33
CA THR A 287 45.07 -17.83 36.99
C THR A 287 45.69 -17.40 38.30
N GLU A 288 46.75 -18.09 38.72
CA GLU A 288 47.52 -17.77 39.91
C GLU A 288 47.70 -16.24 39.97
N LYS A 289 47.07 -15.59 40.95
CA LYS A 289 47.29 -14.16 41.17
C LYS A 289 48.73 -14.05 41.70
N LYS A 290 49.67 -13.76 40.80
CA LYS A 290 51.06 -13.47 41.14
C LYS A 290 51.15 -12.01 41.60
N THR A 291 51.92 -11.77 42.66
CA THR A 291 52.29 -10.40 43.05
C THR A 291 53.16 -9.76 41.96
N ILE A 292 53.36 -8.44 42.00
CA ILE A 292 54.21 -7.72 41.03
C ILE A 292 55.66 -8.27 40.95
N THR A 293 56.08 -9.02 41.97
CA THR A 293 57.36 -9.71 42.11
C THR A 293 57.35 -11.18 41.67
N GLY A 294 56.24 -11.67 41.10
CA GLY A 294 56.14 -13.02 40.53
C GLY A 294 55.87 -14.17 41.51
N ARG A 295 55.59 -13.89 42.80
CA ARG A 295 55.27 -14.93 43.80
C ARG A 295 53.78 -15.24 43.84
N THR A 296 53.43 -16.52 43.89
CA THR A 296 52.05 -17.02 43.94
C THR A 296 51.44 -16.78 45.32
N PHE A 297 50.24 -16.18 45.38
CA PHE A 297 49.53 -15.94 46.64
C PHE A 297 48.88 -17.23 47.14
N VAL A 298 49.44 -17.84 48.18
CA VAL A 298 48.86 -19.01 48.87
C VAL A 298 48.12 -18.51 50.10
N ARG A 299 46.79 -18.66 50.12
CA ARG A 299 45.97 -18.35 51.31
C ARG A 299 46.06 -19.57 52.24
N LYS A 300 46.77 -19.46 53.36
CA LYS A 300 46.71 -20.46 54.43
C LYS A 300 45.37 -20.31 55.14
N GLU A 301 44.69 -21.44 55.37
CA GLU A 301 43.54 -21.54 56.27
C GLU A 301 43.90 -21.16 57.70
#